data_AF-A0A7L0DLQ9-F1
#
_entry.id   AF-A0A7L0DLQ9-F1
#
_cell.length_a   1.000
_cell.length_b   1.000
_cell.length_c   1.000
_cell.angle_alpha   90.00
_cell.angle_beta   90.00
_cell.angle_gamma   90.00
#
_symmetry.space_group_name_H-M   'P 1'
#
loop_
_entity.id
_entity.type
_entity.pdbx_description
1 polymer ?
#
loop_
_entity_poly.entity_id
_entity_poly.type
_entity_poly.pdbx_seq_one_letter_code
_entity_poly.pdbx_strand_id
1 'polypeptide(L)'
;DPYHWPLLIYLLLVCLYPFASSCAHTFSSMSARARHLCYFCDYGALSLYSLGCAFAYGAYAMPEQWVSGVWHRYFVPAAALNSFICTGLSCYSRFPELERPRLSKVLRTAAFVYPFLYDNIPLFCRLLLCFWNKSPWSDAVVGYCYHLLFALLTAFLFTSHLPERLAPGRFDYIGHSHQLFHVCAVLGTHFQLEAVLCDAGSRRGWLRGRLPLPGLPGTFGTAGLALLGNAAIIGAFTVALPRAP
;
A
#
# COMPACT_ATOMS: atom_id res chain seq x y z
N ASP A 1 7.44 -5.70 -23.61
CA ASP A 1 7.15 -7.10 -23.23
C ASP A 1 6.04 -7.10 -22.17
N PRO A 2 4.85 -7.68 -22.47
CA PRO A 2 3.69 -7.69 -21.56
C PRO A 2 3.96 -8.28 -20.17
N TYR A 3 4.99 -9.11 -20.04
CA TYR A 3 5.42 -9.67 -18.76
C TYR A 3 5.73 -8.61 -17.69
N HIS A 4 6.17 -7.41 -18.08
CA HIS A 4 6.58 -6.34 -17.16
C HIS A 4 5.48 -5.30 -16.90
N TRP A 5 4.30 -5.41 -17.49
CA TRP A 5 3.23 -4.43 -17.28
C TRP A 5 2.77 -4.33 -15.81
N PRO A 6 2.61 -5.44 -15.05
CA PRO A 6 2.27 -5.35 -13.62
C PRO A 6 3.35 -4.61 -12.82
N LEU A 7 4.63 -4.84 -13.13
CA LEU A 7 5.75 -4.14 -12.51
C LEU A 7 5.73 -2.64 -12.81
N LEU A 8 5.41 -2.25 -14.05
CA LEU A 8 5.28 -0.83 -14.42
C LEU A 8 4.18 -0.13 -13.61
N ILE A 9 3.01 -0.75 -13.48
CA ILE A 9 1.92 -0.21 -12.65
C ILE A 9 2.36 -0.08 -11.20
N TYR A 10 2.99 -1.11 -10.64
CA TYR A 10 3.54 -1.07 -9.28
C TYR A 10 4.51 0.10 -9.10
N LEU A 11 5.49 0.27 -9.99
CA LEU A 11 6.48 1.35 -9.91
C LEU A 11 5.84 2.74 -9.96
N LEU A 12 4.86 2.95 -10.84
CA LEU A 12 4.14 4.23 -10.92
C LEU A 12 3.43 4.56 -9.59
N LEU A 13 2.79 3.56 -8.97
CA LEU A 13 2.03 3.74 -7.73
C LEU A 13 2.94 3.84 -6.50
N VAL A 14 4.08 3.14 -6.51
CA VAL A 14 5.18 3.29 -5.52
C VAL A 14 5.76 4.69 -5.55
N CYS A 15 5.90 5.32 -6.72
CA CYS A 15 6.34 6.72 -6.79
C CYS A 15 5.24 7.71 -6.39
N LEU A 16 3.97 7.37 -6.66
CA LEU A 16 2.83 8.26 -6.41
C LEU A 16 2.58 8.48 -4.92
N TYR A 17 2.62 7.44 -4.07
CA TYR A 17 2.31 7.58 -2.65
C TYR A 17 3.27 8.50 -1.86
N PRO A 18 4.62 8.42 -1.98
CA PRO A 18 5.50 9.33 -1.26
C PRO A 18 5.41 10.75 -1.83
N PHE A 19 5.13 10.89 -3.13
CA PHE A 19 4.87 12.19 -3.75
C PHE A 19 3.60 12.84 -3.17
N ALA A 20 2.48 12.11 -3.10
CA ALA A 20 1.24 12.62 -2.52
C ALA A 20 1.41 12.96 -1.02
N SER A 21 2.11 12.11 -0.27
CA SER A 21 2.43 12.32 1.15
C SER A 21 3.27 13.58 1.37
N SER A 22 4.34 13.77 0.59
CA SER A 22 5.18 14.97 0.65
C SER A 22 4.42 16.25 0.26
N CYS A 23 3.59 16.21 -0.78
CA CYS A 23 2.68 17.33 -1.09
C CYS A 23 1.77 17.65 0.09
N ALA A 24 1.20 16.62 0.72
CA ALA A 24 0.25 16.81 1.80
C ALA A 24 0.90 17.48 3.01
N HIS A 25 2.07 17.00 3.42
CA HIS A 25 2.83 17.62 4.50
C HIS A 25 3.28 19.05 4.18
N THR A 26 3.61 19.34 2.92
CA THR A 26 4.04 20.68 2.49
C THR A 26 2.89 21.70 2.49
N PHE A 27 1.73 21.34 1.94
CA PHE A 27 0.64 22.29 1.71
C PHE A 27 -0.45 22.27 2.81
N SER A 28 -0.40 21.33 3.76
CA SER A 28 -1.39 21.20 4.84
C SER A 28 -1.46 22.38 5.81
N SER A 29 -0.46 23.26 5.83
CA SER A 29 -0.42 24.47 6.65
C SER A 29 -1.09 25.67 5.99
N MET A 30 -1.33 25.64 4.67
CA MET A 30 -1.84 26.81 3.93
C MET A 30 -3.27 27.21 4.31
N SER A 31 -4.16 26.23 4.52
CA SER A 31 -5.53 26.46 4.99
C SER A 31 -6.17 25.16 5.49
N ALA A 32 -7.26 25.26 6.24
CA ALA A 32 -8.03 24.09 6.65
C ALA A 32 -8.52 23.27 5.43
N ARG A 33 -9.01 23.94 4.39
CA ARG A 33 -9.44 23.27 3.14
C ARG A 33 -8.28 22.58 2.43
N ALA A 34 -7.14 23.25 2.28
CA ALA A 34 -5.94 22.67 1.67
C ALA A 34 -5.49 21.41 2.43
N ARG A 35 -5.53 21.44 3.76
CA ARG A 35 -5.23 20.28 4.61
C ARG A 35 -6.11 19.07 4.30
N HIS A 36 -7.43 19.24 4.21
CA HIS A 36 -8.32 18.12 3.90
C HIS A 36 -8.07 17.55 2.50
N LEU A 37 -7.97 18.41 1.49
CA LEU A 37 -7.71 17.98 0.11
C LEU A 37 -6.38 17.23 -0.01
N CYS A 38 -5.32 17.78 0.59
CA CYS A 38 -4.00 17.17 0.64
C CYS A 38 -4.02 15.76 1.23
N TYR A 39 -4.64 15.61 2.41
CA TYR A 39 -4.72 14.29 3.05
C TYR A 39 -5.67 13.33 2.33
N PHE A 40 -6.71 13.80 1.64
CA PHE A 40 -7.52 12.92 0.78
C PHE A 40 -6.71 12.35 -0.38
N CYS A 41 -5.88 13.18 -1.01
CA CYS A 41 -4.95 12.72 -2.05
C CYS A 41 -3.92 11.72 -1.50
N ASP A 42 -3.35 12.00 -0.33
CA ASP A 42 -2.41 11.09 0.34
C ASP A 42 -3.04 9.71 0.64
N TYR A 43 -4.23 9.70 1.22
CA TYR A 43 -4.96 8.45 1.51
C TYR A 43 -5.33 7.66 0.25
N GLY A 44 -5.73 8.36 -0.81
CA GLY A 44 -6.00 7.73 -2.10
C GLY A 44 -4.74 7.15 -2.74
N ALA A 45 -3.63 7.86 -2.67
CA ALA A 45 -2.35 7.38 -3.19
C ALA A 45 -1.85 6.14 -2.44
N LEU A 46 -2.02 6.10 -1.12
CA LEU A 46 -1.69 4.92 -0.31
C LEU A 46 -2.59 3.71 -0.66
N SER A 47 -3.88 3.94 -0.90
CA SER A 47 -4.82 2.89 -1.34
C SER A 47 -4.49 2.37 -2.74
N LEU A 48 -4.03 3.24 -3.65
CA LEU A 48 -3.53 2.84 -4.96
C LEU A 48 -2.18 2.10 -4.87
N TYR A 49 -1.29 2.49 -3.96
CA TYR A 49 -0.06 1.75 -3.70
C TYR A 49 -0.34 0.29 -3.30
N SER A 50 -1.33 0.05 -2.43
CA SER A 50 -1.82 -1.30 -2.11
C SER A 50 -2.23 -2.07 -3.37
N LEU A 51 -3.03 -1.47 -4.25
CA LEU A 51 -3.36 -2.09 -5.55
C LEU A 51 -2.10 -2.39 -6.39
N GLY A 52 -1.11 -1.50 -6.40
CA GLY A 52 0.19 -1.74 -7.03
C GLY A 52 0.88 -2.98 -6.48
N CYS A 53 0.91 -3.15 -5.15
CA CYS A 53 1.42 -4.35 -4.50
C CYS A 53 0.69 -5.60 -4.98
N ALA A 54 -0.65 -5.55 -5.07
CA ALA A 54 -1.45 -6.67 -5.56
C ALA A 54 -1.10 -7.06 -7.01
N PHE A 55 -0.85 -6.08 -7.89
CA PHE A 55 -0.37 -6.35 -9.26
C PHE A 55 0.98 -7.06 -9.26
N ALA A 56 1.96 -6.54 -8.51
CA ALA A 56 3.29 -7.14 -8.42
C ALA A 56 3.25 -8.55 -7.83
N TYR A 57 2.55 -8.72 -6.70
CA TYR A 57 2.48 -10.00 -6.00
C TYR A 57 1.67 -11.04 -6.75
N GLY A 58 0.54 -10.65 -7.35
CA GLY A 58 -0.24 -11.52 -8.21
C GLY A 58 0.59 -12.03 -9.39
N ALA A 59 1.35 -11.14 -10.03
CA ALA A 59 2.14 -11.50 -11.21
C ALA A 59 3.40 -12.34 -10.89
N TYR A 60 4.11 -12.02 -9.80
CA TYR A 60 5.46 -12.55 -9.57
C TYR A 60 5.62 -13.30 -8.25
N ALA A 61 4.90 -12.91 -7.20
CA ALA A 61 5.15 -13.40 -5.83
C ALA A 61 4.20 -14.51 -5.36
N MET A 62 3.16 -14.84 -6.13
CA MET A 62 2.13 -15.80 -5.72
C MET A 62 2.71 -17.21 -5.43
N PRO A 63 2.29 -17.89 -4.32
CA PRO A 63 2.70 -19.26 -4.03
C PRO A 63 2.37 -20.22 -5.17
N GLU A 64 3.21 -21.22 -5.40
CA GLU A 64 3.06 -22.14 -6.53
C GLU A 64 1.72 -22.86 -6.57
N GLN A 65 1.18 -23.21 -5.40
CA GLN A 65 -0.11 -23.89 -5.24
C GLN A 65 -1.31 -23.04 -5.66
N TRP A 66 -1.15 -21.71 -5.66
CA TRP A 66 -2.25 -20.76 -5.93
C TRP A 66 -2.19 -20.19 -7.34
N VAL A 67 -1.02 -20.27 -7.98
CA VAL A 67 -0.84 -19.89 -9.38
C VAL A 67 -1.84 -20.67 -10.24
N SER A 68 -2.50 -19.97 -11.17
CA SER A 68 -3.63 -20.44 -12.00
C SER A 68 -4.93 -20.80 -11.27
N GLY A 69 -4.97 -20.73 -9.93
CA GLY A 69 -6.15 -21.00 -9.12
C GLY A 69 -7.15 -19.84 -9.06
N VAL A 70 -8.29 -20.09 -8.39
CA VAL A 70 -9.37 -19.11 -8.19
C VAL A 70 -8.89 -17.88 -7.42
N TRP A 71 -8.12 -18.09 -6.36
CA TRP A 71 -7.52 -17.01 -5.56
C TRP A 71 -6.66 -16.07 -6.41
N HIS A 72 -5.83 -16.63 -7.28
CA HIS A 72 -4.98 -15.84 -8.16
C HIS A 72 -5.79 -14.99 -9.16
N ARG A 73 -6.89 -15.51 -9.69
CA ARG A 73 -7.75 -14.76 -10.62
C ARG A 73 -8.44 -13.56 -9.97
N TYR A 74 -8.90 -13.70 -8.73
CA TYR A 74 -9.66 -12.65 -8.05
C TYR A 74 -8.82 -11.71 -7.18
N PHE A 75 -7.53 -12.01 -6.99
CA PHE A 75 -6.64 -11.23 -6.12
C PHE A 75 -6.57 -9.75 -6.50
N VAL A 76 -6.24 -9.44 -7.76
CA VAL A 76 -6.12 -8.05 -8.23
C VAL A 76 -7.49 -7.34 -8.29
N PRO A 77 -8.57 -7.94 -8.84
CA PRO A 77 -9.90 -7.31 -8.79
C PRO A 77 -10.39 -7.01 -7.37
N ALA A 78 -10.16 -7.89 -6.41
CA ALA A 78 -10.51 -7.66 -5.02
C ALA A 78 -9.65 -6.56 -4.39
N ALA A 79 -8.35 -6.51 -4.68
CA ALA A 79 -7.50 -5.38 -4.28
C ALA A 79 -7.98 -4.04 -4.86
N ALA A 80 -8.47 -4.03 -6.10
CA ALA A 80 -9.03 -2.82 -6.71
C ALA A 80 -10.29 -2.36 -5.98
N LEU A 81 -11.19 -3.27 -5.63
CA LEU A 81 -12.36 -2.97 -4.79
C LEU A 81 -11.93 -2.46 -3.40
N ASN A 82 -10.94 -3.11 -2.78
CA ASN A 82 -10.39 -2.70 -1.50
C ASN A 82 -9.85 -1.27 -1.56
N SER A 83 -9.21 -0.87 -2.67
CA SER A 83 -8.70 0.49 -2.83
C SER A 83 -9.81 1.55 -2.73
N PHE A 84 -10.98 1.31 -3.34
CA PHE A 84 -12.12 2.23 -3.26
C PHE A 84 -12.69 2.31 -1.84
N ILE A 85 -12.84 1.17 -1.18
CA ILE A 85 -13.34 1.10 0.19
C ILE A 85 -12.39 1.83 1.14
N CYS A 86 -11.08 1.58 1.02
CA CYS A 86 -10.06 2.16 1.89
C CYS A 86 -9.94 3.68 1.69
N THR A 87 -9.97 4.16 0.44
CA THR A 87 -10.01 5.60 0.16
C THR A 87 -11.27 6.25 0.73
N GLY A 88 -12.43 5.62 0.54
CA GLY A 88 -13.69 6.11 1.07
C GLY A 88 -13.70 6.22 2.59
N LEU A 89 -13.28 5.15 3.29
CA LEU A 89 -13.17 5.12 4.75
C LEU A 89 -12.16 6.15 5.27
N SER A 90 -11.01 6.27 4.62
CA SER A 90 -9.96 7.22 5.01
C SER A 90 -10.40 8.67 4.84
N CYS A 91 -11.05 9.00 3.72
CA CYS A 91 -11.62 10.33 3.49
C CYS A 91 -12.75 10.63 4.47
N TYR A 92 -13.67 9.68 4.68
CA TYR A 92 -14.76 9.83 5.64
C TYR A 92 -14.24 10.06 7.07
N SER A 93 -13.13 9.41 7.46
CA SER A 93 -12.54 9.56 8.79
C SER A 93 -12.20 11.01 9.19
N ARG A 94 -12.10 11.94 8.22
CA ARG A 94 -11.78 13.35 8.48
C ARG A 94 -13.00 14.19 8.88
N PHE A 95 -14.22 13.74 8.61
CA PHE A 95 -15.45 14.46 8.96
C PHE A 95 -15.79 14.34 10.46
N PRO A 96 -15.83 13.14 11.07
CA PRO A 96 -16.12 13.00 12.49
C PRO A 96 -14.87 13.19 13.37
N GLU A 97 -13.76 13.72 12.84
CA GLU A 97 -12.48 13.78 13.56
C GLU A 97 -12.53 14.68 14.81
N LEU A 98 -13.33 15.75 14.75
CA LEU A 98 -13.52 16.65 15.89
C LEU A 98 -14.51 16.09 16.92
N GLU A 99 -15.63 15.52 16.47
CA GLU A 99 -16.70 15.01 17.34
C GLU A 99 -16.39 13.63 17.94
N ARG A 100 -15.76 12.75 17.15
CA ARG A 100 -15.50 11.34 17.47
C ARG A 100 -14.08 10.92 17.06
N PRO A 101 -13.04 11.49 17.70
CA PRO A 101 -11.63 11.25 17.32
C PRO A 101 -11.22 9.77 17.36
N ARG A 102 -11.77 8.99 18.29
CA ARG A 102 -11.51 7.54 18.38
C ARG A 102 -12.03 6.79 17.16
N LEU A 103 -13.24 7.11 16.70
CA LEU A 103 -13.84 6.49 15.52
C LEU A 103 -13.02 6.84 14.28
N SER A 104 -12.67 8.11 14.09
CA SER A 104 -11.81 8.54 12.98
C SER A 104 -10.47 7.81 12.97
N LYS A 105 -9.82 7.66 14.13
CA LYS A 105 -8.56 6.93 14.25
C LYS A 105 -8.74 5.45 13.87
N VAL A 106 -9.78 4.79 14.36
CA VAL A 106 -10.06 3.38 14.04
C VAL A 106 -10.35 3.19 12.55
N LEU A 107 -11.19 4.04 11.95
CA LEU A 107 -11.53 3.96 10.52
C LEU A 107 -10.28 4.10 9.64
N ARG A 108 -9.43 5.09 9.94
CA ARG A 108 -8.20 5.35 9.19
C ARG A 108 -7.18 4.23 9.36
N THR A 109 -6.95 3.77 10.59
CA THR A 109 -6.05 2.65 10.83
C THR A 109 -6.55 1.37 10.15
N ALA A 110 -7.85 1.08 10.22
CA ALA A 110 -8.45 -0.08 9.57
C ALA A 110 -8.27 0.00 8.04
N ALA A 111 -8.47 1.18 7.45
CA ALA A 111 -8.29 1.41 6.02
C ALA A 111 -6.83 1.24 5.54
N PHE A 112 -5.84 1.18 6.44
CA PHE A 112 -4.45 0.89 6.09
C PHE A 112 -4.02 -0.54 6.45
N VAL A 113 -4.45 -1.03 7.62
CA VAL A 113 -4.08 -2.37 8.10
C VAL A 113 -4.77 -3.47 7.27
N TYR A 114 -6.05 -3.30 6.94
CA TYR A 114 -6.79 -4.29 6.15
C TYR A 114 -6.16 -4.56 4.77
N PRO A 115 -5.94 -3.54 3.90
CA PRO A 115 -5.33 -3.79 2.60
C PRO A 115 -3.89 -4.32 2.73
N PHE A 116 -3.12 -3.85 3.72
CA PHE A 116 -1.79 -4.39 3.99
C PHE A 116 -1.83 -5.90 4.28
N LEU A 117 -2.73 -6.34 5.17
CA LEU A 117 -2.86 -7.76 5.49
C LEU A 117 -3.30 -8.56 4.27
N TYR A 118 -4.28 -8.05 3.51
CA TYR A 118 -4.79 -8.70 2.30
C TYR A 118 -3.71 -8.90 1.24
N ASP A 119 -2.97 -7.85 0.90
CA ASP A 119 -1.94 -7.90 -0.15
C ASP A 119 -0.78 -8.81 0.26
N ASN A 120 -0.45 -8.88 1.55
CA ASN A 120 0.67 -9.69 2.04
C ASN A 120 0.30 -11.16 2.31
N ILE A 121 -0.95 -11.59 2.13
CA ILE A 121 -1.35 -13.01 2.24
C ILE A 121 -0.42 -13.94 1.43
N PRO A 122 -0.12 -13.69 0.15
CA PRO A 122 0.77 -14.54 -0.65
C PRO A 122 2.19 -14.66 -0.03
N LEU A 123 2.70 -13.57 0.57
CA LEU A 123 4.01 -13.55 1.20
C LEU A 123 4.01 -14.35 2.50
N PHE A 124 3.00 -14.17 3.35
CA PHE A 124 2.84 -14.97 4.57
C PHE A 124 2.74 -16.46 4.23
N CYS A 125 1.98 -16.83 3.20
CA CYS A 125 1.90 -18.21 2.75
C CYS A 125 3.25 -18.76 2.27
N ARG A 126 4.03 -17.99 1.50
CA ARG A 126 5.37 -18.42 1.08
C ARG A 126 6.32 -18.61 2.26
N LEU A 127 6.31 -17.68 3.22
CA LEU A 127 7.12 -17.79 4.42
C LEU A 127 6.75 -19.04 5.22
N LEU A 128 5.45 -19.25 5.48
CA LEU A 128 4.97 -20.44 6.18
C LEU A 128 5.36 -21.75 5.48
N LEU A 129 5.25 -21.80 4.14
CA LEU A 129 5.67 -22.97 3.36
C LEU A 129 7.19 -23.19 3.44
N CYS A 130 8.01 -22.14 3.39
CA CYS A 130 9.46 -22.25 3.58
C CYS A 130 9.82 -22.79 4.96
N PHE A 131 9.17 -22.28 6.02
CA PHE A 131 9.37 -22.75 7.39
C PHE A 131 8.92 -24.20 7.59
N TRP A 132 7.75 -24.57 7.09
CA TRP A 132 7.15 -25.89 7.33
C TRP A 132 7.78 -27.00 6.46
N ASN A 133 7.96 -26.73 5.16
CA ASN A 133 8.44 -27.73 4.20
C ASN A 133 9.97 -27.76 4.05
N LYS A 134 10.72 -27.00 4.87
CA LYS A 134 12.16 -26.79 4.73
C LYS A 134 12.58 -26.42 3.30
N SER A 135 11.70 -25.71 2.59
CA SER A 135 12.00 -25.27 1.22
C SER A 135 13.15 -24.25 1.25
N PRO A 136 14.01 -24.22 0.23
CA PRO A 136 15.15 -23.32 0.21
C PRO A 136 14.69 -21.86 0.28
N TRP A 137 15.41 -21.07 1.09
CA TRP A 137 15.22 -19.64 1.20
C TRP A 137 15.82 -18.97 -0.05
N SER A 138 14.97 -18.51 -0.96
CA SER A 138 15.41 -17.68 -2.09
C SER A 138 15.70 -16.25 -1.63
N ASP A 139 16.57 -15.54 -2.34
CA ASP A 139 16.88 -14.12 -2.08
C ASP A 139 15.62 -13.24 -2.01
N ALA A 140 14.61 -13.52 -2.85
CA ALA A 140 13.31 -12.83 -2.80
C ALA A 140 12.60 -13.01 -1.45
N VAL A 141 12.62 -14.20 -0.86
CA VAL A 141 11.98 -14.50 0.43
C VAL A 141 12.69 -13.76 1.57
N VAL A 142 14.02 -13.68 1.52
CA VAL A 142 14.80 -12.87 2.47
C VAL A 142 14.44 -11.39 2.34
N GLY A 143 14.32 -10.88 1.11
CA GLY A 143 13.85 -9.51 0.85
C GLY A 143 12.45 -9.24 1.42
N TYR A 144 11.52 -10.19 1.28
CA TYR A 144 10.19 -10.08 1.89
C TYR A 144 10.22 -10.09 3.43
N CYS A 145 11.14 -10.81 4.07
CA CYS A 145 11.33 -10.70 5.52
C CYS A 145 11.75 -9.29 5.94
N TYR A 146 12.68 -8.66 5.22
CA TYR A 146 13.04 -7.27 5.49
C TYR A 146 11.86 -6.33 5.25
N HIS A 147 11.11 -6.51 4.16
CA HIS A 147 9.88 -5.74 3.90
C HIS A 147 8.90 -5.82 5.09
N LEU A 148 8.59 -7.03 5.58
CA LEU A 148 7.68 -7.23 6.70
C LEU A 148 8.23 -6.68 8.02
N LEU A 149 9.53 -6.80 8.26
CA LEU A 149 10.18 -6.21 9.43
C LEU A 149 10.03 -4.68 9.43
N PHE A 150 10.32 -4.03 8.30
CA PHE A 150 10.17 -2.57 8.18
C PHE A 150 8.70 -2.14 8.22
N ALA A 151 7.77 -2.95 7.72
CA ALA A 151 6.34 -2.69 7.86
C ALA A 151 5.88 -2.75 9.32
N LEU A 152 6.36 -3.74 10.10
CA LEU A 152 6.11 -3.82 11.54
C LEU A 152 6.70 -2.62 12.28
N LEU A 153 7.93 -2.22 11.94
CA LEU A 153 8.58 -1.05 12.54
C LEU A 153 7.82 0.25 12.21
N THR A 154 7.35 0.37 10.97
CA THR A 154 6.50 1.47 10.50
C THR A 154 5.23 1.56 11.36
N ALA A 155 4.49 0.46 11.51
CA ALA A 155 3.30 0.41 12.35
C ALA A 155 3.60 0.71 13.84
N PHE A 156 4.70 0.19 14.36
CA PHE A 156 5.14 0.43 15.73
C PHE A 156 5.42 1.91 15.99
N LEU A 157 6.19 2.57 15.11
CA LEU A 157 6.51 4.00 15.25
C LEU A 157 5.23 4.85 15.20
N PHE A 158 4.36 4.59 14.22
CA PHE A 158 3.11 5.33 14.06
C PHE A 158 2.17 5.22 15.28
N THR A 159 2.11 4.05 15.90
CA THR A 159 1.17 3.79 17.01
C THR A 159 1.72 4.15 18.39
N SER A 160 3.03 3.94 18.61
CA SER A 160 3.67 4.16 19.91
C SER A 160 4.02 5.63 20.16
N HIS A 161 4.22 6.42 19.11
CA HIS A 161 4.73 7.79 19.15
C HIS A 161 6.11 7.91 19.82
N LEU A 162 6.96 6.91 19.61
CA LEU A 162 8.34 6.88 20.09
C LEU A 162 9.31 7.41 19.02
N PRO A 163 10.34 8.18 19.39
CA PRO A 163 10.81 8.43 20.76
C PRO A 163 10.23 9.68 21.45
N GLU A 164 9.49 10.55 20.75
CA GLU A 164 9.02 11.85 21.27
C GLU A 164 8.14 11.75 22.52
N ARG A 165 7.43 10.62 22.69
CA ARG A 165 6.65 10.33 23.90
C ARG A 165 7.52 10.16 25.15
N LEU A 166 8.78 9.72 25.02
CA LEU A 166 9.70 9.52 26.14
C LEU A 166 10.49 10.79 26.48
N ALA A 167 10.72 11.66 25.51
CA ALA A 167 11.41 12.93 25.72
C ALA A 167 10.71 14.08 24.96
N PRO A 168 9.60 14.60 25.49
CA PRO A 168 8.88 15.74 24.90
C PRO A 168 9.81 16.94 24.71
N GLY A 169 9.70 17.63 23.56
CA GLY A 169 10.53 18.79 23.23
C GLY A 169 11.92 18.48 22.66
N ARG A 170 12.35 17.21 22.64
CA ARG A 170 13.69 16.82 22.11
C ARG A 170 13.68 16.42 20.64
N PHE A 171 12.53 15.99 20.13
CA PHE A 171 12.39 15.42 18.79
C PHE A 171 11.50 16.29 17.88
N ASP A 172 11.26 17.55 18.24
CA ASP A 172 10.27 18.42 17.57
C ASP A 172 10.58 18.65 16.08
N TYR A 173 11.86 18.63 15.69
CA TYR A 173 12.29 18.86 14.30
C TYR A 173 12.88 17.63 13.62
N ILE A 174 13.61 16.78 14.36
CA ILE A 174 14.34 15.63 13.81
C ILE A 174 14.11 14.42 14.71
N GLY A 175 13.83 13.28 14.10
CA GLY A 175 13.79 11.99 14.76
C GLY A 175 12.48 11.68 15.49
N HIS A 176 11.43 12.48 15.32
CA HIS A 176 10.11 12.11 15.82
C HIS A 176 9.54 10.91 15.04
N SER A 177 8.63 10.17 15.67
CA SER A 177 8.08 8.91 15.19
C SER A 177 7.52 9.00 13.78
N HIS A 178 6.81 10.10 13.45
CA HIS A 178 6.22 10.28 12.13
C HIS A 178 7.26 10.48 11.02
N GLN A 179 8.42 11.07 11.32
CA GLN A 179 9.54 11.14 10.38
C GLN A 179 10.16 9.75 10.19
N LEU A 180 10.43 9.05 11.29
CA LEU A 180 11.00 7.70 11.26
C LEU A 180 10.04 6.69 10.59
N PHE A 181 8.74 6.87 10.75
CA PHE A 181 7.67 6.13 10.08
C PHE A 181 7.84 6.22 8.56
N HIS A 182 7.99 7.44 8.00
CA HIS A 182 8.19 7.61 6.56
C HIS A 182 9.49 6.97 6.07
N VAL A 183 10.58 7.10 6.83
CA VAL A 183 11.87 6.45 6.50
C VAL A 183 11.71 4.93 6.46
N CYS A 184 11.08 4.34 7.48
CA CYS A 184 10.86 2.90 7.54
C CYS A 184 9.92 2.41 6.43
N ALA A 185 8.89 3.18 6.09
CA ALA A 185 7.96 2.85 5.02
C ALA A 185 8.67 2.81 3.65
N VAL A 186 9.54 3.79 3.37
CA VAL A 186 10.32 3.82 2.12
C VAL A 186 11.34 2.68 2.08
N LEU A 187 12.06 2.41 3.18
CA LEU A 187 13.00 1.28 3.25
C LEU A 187 12.28 -0.07 3.07
N GLY A 188 11.12 -0.25 3.71
CA GLY A 188 10.30 -1.44 3.55
C GLY A 188 9.83 -1.62 2.10
N THR A 189 9.48 -0.53 1.41
CA THR A 189 9.09 -0.55 -0.01
C THR A 189 10.28 -0.82 -0.92
N HIS A 190 11.49 -0.37 -0.56
CA HIS A 190 12.70 -0.71 -1.29
C HIS A 190 12.99 -2.22 -1.24
N PHE A 191 12.96 -2.83 -0.05
CA PHE A 191 13.14 -4.29 0.07
C PHE A 191 12.03 -5.08 -0.64
N GLN A 192 10.80 -4.55 -0.64
CA GLN A 192 9.70 -5.10 -1.41
C GLN A 192 10.00 -5.13 -2.91
N LEU A 193 10.46 -4.00 -3.46
CA LEU A 193 10.80 -3.86 -4.87
C LEU A 193 11.94 -4.82 -5.26
N GLU A 194 13.02 -4.88 -4.48
CA GLU A 194 14.14 -5.80 -4.73
C GLU A 194 13.67 -7.27 -4.74
N ALA A 195 12.82 -7.64 -3.78
CA ALA A 195 12.25 -8.99 -3.71
C ALA A 195 11.36 -9.31 -4.92
N VAL A 196 10.51 -8.36 -5.34
CA VAL A 196 9.65 -8.47 -6.52
C VAL A 196 10.49 -8.60 -7.80
N LEU A 197 11.55 -7.81 -7.94
CA LEU A 197 12.47 -7.89 -9.08
C LEU A 197 13.20 -9.24 -9.13
N CYS A 198 13.62 -9.74 -7.96
CA CYS A 198 14.23 -11.07 -7.83
C CYS A 198 13.27 -12.18 -8.27
N ASP A 199 12.00 -12.15 -7.83
CA ASP A 199 10.97 -13.10 -8.27
C ASP A 199 10.66 -12.96 -9.77
N ALA A 200 10.53 -11.72 -10.27
CA ALA A 200 10.26 -11.45 -11.68
C ALA A 200 11.38 -11.96 -12.60
N GLY A 201 12.63 -11.93 -12.14
CA GLY A 201 13.77 -12.50 -12.85
C GLY A 201 13.80 -14.03 -12.75
N SER A 202 13.90 -14.55 -11.53
CA SER A 202 14.14 -15.97 -11.24
C SER A 202 12.97 -16.88 -11.67
N ARG A 203 11.72 -16.41 -11.54
CA ARG A 203 10.52 -17.21 -11.85
C ARG A 203 10.01 -17.00 -13.28
N ARG A 204 10.68 -16.19 -14.11
CA ARG A 204 10.19 -15.79 -15.45
C ARG A 204 9.84 -16.97 -16.35
N GLY A 205 10.75 -17.95 -16.46
CA GLY A 205 10.54 -19.13 -17.31
C GLY A 205 9.37 -19.99 -16.83
N TRP A 206 9.30 -20.23 -15.52
CA TRP A 206 8.24 -21.01 -14.89
C TRP A 206 6.86 -20.35 -15.00
N LEU A 207 6.77 -19.03 -14.77
CA LEU A 207 5.52 -18.26 -14.88
C LEU A 207 4.99 -18.22 -16.31
N ARG A 208 5.87 -18.02 -17.30
CA ARG A 208 5.48 -18.02 -18.72
C ARG A 208 4.92 -19.36 -19.21
N GLY A 209 5.35 -20.47 -18.62
CA GLY A 209 4.82 -21.79 -18.95
C GLY A 209 3.44 -22.10 -18.34
N ARG A 210 2.98 -21.31 -17.36
CA ARG A 210 1.76 -21.61 -16.57
C ARG A 210 0.68 -20.53 -16.62
N LEU A 211 1.06 -19.29 -16.92
CA LEU A 211 0.14 -18.16 -16.95
C LEU A 211 0.09 -17.54 -18.34
N PRO A 212 -1.10 -17.15 -18.82
CA PRO A 212 -1.19 -16.30 -19.99
C PRO A 212 -0.49 -14.97 -19.71
N LEU A 213 0.03 -14.34 -20.76
CA LEU A 213 0.58 -13.00 -20.64
C LEU A 213 -0.49 -12.03 -20.11
N PRO A 214 -0.12 -11.06 -19.26
CA PRO A 214 -1.06 -10.05 -18.79
C PRO A 214 -1.76 -9.36 -19.96
N GLY A 215 -3.09 -9.34 -19.95
CA GLY A 215 -3.89 -8.66 -20.96
C GLY A 215 -3.94 -7.15 -20.69
N LEU A 216 -3.92 -6.34 -21.76
CA LEU A 216 -3.96 -4.88 -21.64
C LEU A 216 -5.19 -4.39 -20.85
N PRO A 217 -6.43 -4.89 -21.11
CA PRO A 217 -7.60 -4.50 -20.32
C PRO A 217 -7.51 -4.93 -18.85
N GLY A 218 -6.93 -6.11 -18.59
CA GLY A 218 -6.78 -6.63 -17.23
C GLY A 218 -5.79 -5.83 -16.39
N THR A 219 -4.70 -5.35 -16.99
CA THR A 219 -3.68 -4.57 -16.28
C THR A 219 -3.98 -3.08 -16.28
N PHE A 220 -3.97 -2.44 -17.46
CA PHE A 220 -4.14 -1.00 -17.58
C PHE A 220 -5.59 -0.56 -17.41
N GLY A 221 -6.56 -1.39 -17.83
CA GLY A 221 -7.98 -1.09 -17.61
C GLY A 221 -8.34 -1.10 -16.12
N THR A 222 -7.92 -2.12 -15.38
CA THR A 222 -8.13 -2.17 -13.92
C THR A 222 -7.41 -1.03 -13.20
N ALA A 223 -6.15 -0.76 -13.53
CA ALA A 223 -5.39 0.34 -12.93
C ALA A 223 -6.01 1.72 -13.23
N GLY A 224 -6.44 1.94 -14.48
CA GLY A 224 -7.11 3.17 -14.91
C GLY A 224 -8.46 3.36 -14.22
N LEU A 225 -9.27 2.30 -14.13
CA LEU A 225 -10.54 2.34 -13.40
C LEU A 225 -10.33 2.63 -11.91
N ALA A 226 -9.32 2.01 -11.29
CA ALA A 226 -8.97 2.28 -9.91
C ALA A 226 -8.53 3.74 -9.70
N LEU A 227 -7.69 4.27 -10.59
CA LEU A 227 -7.24 5.66 -10.51
C LEU A 227 -8.42 6.64 -10.64
N LEU A 228 -9.26 6.46 -11.67
CA LEU A 228 -10.42 7.32 -11.91
C LEU A 228 -11.47 7.21 -10.79
N GLY A 229 -11.74 5.99 -10.31
CA GLY A 229 -12.69 5.78 -9.22
C GLY A 229 -12.22 6.38 -7.90
N ASN A 230 -10.94 6.23 -7.55
CA ASN A 230 -10.37 6.87 -6.36
C ASN A 230 -10.37 8.41 -6.49
N ALA A 231 -10.06 8.94 -7.68
CA ALA A 231 -10.16 10.38 -7.96
C ALA A 231 -11.61 10.90 -7.82
N ALA A 232 -12.59 10.13 -8.29
CA ALA A 232 -14.01 10.46 -8.15
C ALA A 232 -14.45 10.46 -6.67
N ILE A 233 -14.02 9.48 -5.88
CA ILE A 233 -14.27 9.44 -4.43
C ILE A 233 -13.69 10.67 -3.74
N ILE A 234 -12.41 10.98 -4.01
CA ILE A 234 -11.74 12.17 -3.46
C ILE A 234 -12.48 13.45 -3.87
N GLY A 235 -12.88 13.55 -5.14
CA GLY A 235 -13.66 14.68 -5.67
C GLY A 235 -14.99 14.85 -4.93
N ALA A 236 -15.72 13.75 -4.72
CA ALA A 236 -16.99 13.76 -3.99
C ALA A 236 -16.82 14.25 -2.55
N PHE A 237 -15.83 13.75 -1.81
CA PHE A 237 -15.53 14.23 -0.46
C PHE A 237 -15.04 15.67 -0.43
N THR A 238 -14.28 16.10 -1.45
CA THR A 238 -13.82 17.48 -1.59
C THR A 238 -14.99 18.45 -1.78
N VAL A 239 -15.99 18.07 -2.58
CA VAL A 239 -17.22 18.85 -2.79
C VAL A 239 -18.10 18.87 -1.52
N ALA A 240 -18.02 17.85 -0.67
CA ALA A 240 -18.75 17.78 0.59
C ALA A 240 -18.15 18.65 1.71
N LEU A 241 -16.87 19.04 1.63
CA LEU A 241 -16.18 19.85 2.66
C LEU A 241 -16.89 21.18 3.03
N PRO A 242 -17.41 22.00 2.10
CA PRO A 242 -18.10 23.26 2.44
C PRO A 242 -19.44 23.05 3.17
N ARG A 243 -19.94 21.81 3.22
CA ARG A 243 -21.22 21.45 3.85
C ARG A 243 -21.05 20.76 5.20
N ALA A 244 -19.82 20.51 5.62
CA ALA A 244 -19.53 20.01 6.95
C ALA A 244 -19.52 21.21 7.93
N PRO A 245 -20.26 21.14 9.06
CA PRO A 245 -20.32 22.21 10.05
C PRO A 245 -18.96 22.52 10.68
#